data_AF-A0A1J4L5X9-F1
#
_entry.id   AF-A0A1J4L5X9-F1
#
_cell.length_a   1.000
_cell.length_b   1.000
_cell.length_c   1.000
_cell.angle_alpha   90.00
_cell.angle_beta   90.00
_cell.angle_gamma   90.00
#
_symmetry.space_group_name_H-M   'P 1'
#
loop_
_entity.id
_entity.type
_entity.pdbx_description
1 polymer ?
#
loop_
_entity_poly.entity_id
_entity_poly.type
_entity_poly.pdbx_seq_one_letter_code
_entity_poly.pdbx_strand_id
1 'polypeptide(L)'
;MEPIYFDDFFTNWLVEHALLTKYLEINSIKQVNPIHEQNEISKTSANENIINNQETDKNIDNSFPRFIGQLEMRRQKQLLRLNQFKESALEILYEATQPPTFAAFKENTFGKNNETEENINSQNFDFNLSPNVKLNIQNSGIFGNGKYLDFWGLHMLYFVKKKQCIIRRKQLERSMNLTQTLINLIIDPKLAVYKFDIIVNEEAFFKEMLKTPENYERLETFSRTIFKEFIVEDFKKGIVDILSHTSLQVDKTSYYFNETSLQEKFENIIFDQDFLLKSEIENVIINFTSKSRTQFTQDIISLFIKFLQFLTGIDPVESSCCFIFLIRAMFSKAYSICPFFFYPPIDNSSLRSIDNIRPKVPCNFFSIPEEALPAHKPEDSIVAVMKNNQFYQRGAMHLEFAAMLLNPIDAIYEIHEMMICNHRGVSICSKEKNLPVFPFETTFGLYIASALLSNLPNFEQLAKFVIDFAPTNGLCPEFEFVMTTTHAAYNFFSTLKNSFDE
;
A
#
# COMPACT_ATOMS: atom_id res chain seq x y z
N MET A 1 59.24 15.42 10.31
CA MET A 1 58.51 14.95 11.50
C MET A 1 59.19 13.67 11.94
N GLU A 2 59.71 13.61 13.16
CA GLU A 2 60.18 12.34 13.72
C GLU A 2 58.98 11.40 13.92
N PRO A 3 59.08 10.12 13.51
CA PRO A 3 58.03 9.15 13.76
C PRO A 3 57.86 8.95 15.27
N ILE A 4 56.63 9.12 15.75
CA ILE A 4 56.25 8.77 17.12
C ILE A 4 56.17 7.26 17.16
N TYR A 5 57.16 6.61 17.78
CA TYR A 5 57.11 5.17 18.03
C TYR A 5 56.21 4.91 19.24
N PHE A 6 55.05 4.31 19.01
CA PHE A 6 54.28 3.69 20.07
C PHE A 6 55.05 2.47 20.61
N ASP A 7 54.93 2.18 21.90
CA ASP A 7 55.51 0.94 22.42
C ASP A 7 54.75 -0.28 21.88
N ASP A 8 55.42 -1.44 21.89
CA ASP A 8 54.83 -2.69 21.38
C ASP A 8 53.54 -3.05 22.13
N PHE A 9 53.44 -2.66 23.40
CA PHE A 9 52.26 -2.89 24.23
C PHE A 9 51.02 -2.15 23.70
N PHE A 10 51.14 -0.83 23.48
CA PHE A 10 50.04 -0.03 22.99
C PHE A 10 49.68 -0.38 21.53
N THR A 11 50.68 -0.66 20.71
CA THR A 11 50.46 -1.11 19.32
C THR A 11 49.69 -2.43 19.28
N ASN A 12 50.07 -3.41 20.09
CA ASN A 12 49.35 -4.67 20.20
C ASN A 12 47.92 -4.47 20.73
N TRP A 13 47.72 -3.58 21.71
CA TRP A 13 46.39 -3.26 22.20
C TRP A 13 45.49 -2.70 21.09
N LEU A 14 45.99 -1.75 20.29
CA LEU A 14 45.24 -1.17 19.16
C LEU A 14 44.85 -2.23 18.13
N VAL A 15 45.74 -3.18 17.86
CA VAL A 15 45.49 -4.30 16.93
C VAL A 15 44.43 -5.25 17.48
N GLU A 16 44.56 -5.66 18.75
CA GLU A 16 43.61 -6.55 19.42
C GLU A 16 42.21 -5.91 19.56
N HIS A 17 42.16 -4.57 19.64
CA HIS A 17 40.96 -3.80 19.91
C HIS A 17 40.58 -2.88 18.74
N ALA A 18 40.77 -3.35 17.50
CA ALA A 18 40.53 -2.59 16.27
C ALA A 18 39.13 -1.98 16.12
N LEU A 19 38.13 -2.45 16.88
CA LEU A 19 36.82 -1.79 16.96
C LEU A 19 36.87 -0.49 17.78
N LEU A 20 37.57 -0.49 18.91
CA LEU A 20 37.69 0.67 19.81
C LEU A 20 38.51 1.79 19.17
N THR A 21 39.54 1.44 18.38
CA THR A 21 40.42 2.43 17.74
C THR A 21 39.69 3.42 16.85
N LYS A 22 38.52 3.05 16.30
CA LYS A 22 37.66 3.94 15.50
C LYS A 22 37.13 5.15 16.28
N TYR A 23 37.12 5.07 17.60
CA TYR A 23 36.57 6.09 18.50
C TYR A 23 37.66 6.82 19.30
N LEU A 24 38.94 6.50 19.07
CA LEU A 24 40.05 7.10 19.78
C LEU A 24 40.75 8.12 18.88
N GLU A 25 40.93 9.31 19.42
CA GLU A 25 41.89 10.29 18.93
C GLU A 25 43.08 10.28 19.90
N ILE A 26 44.26 9.95 19.39
CA ILE A 26 45.48 9.84 20.19
C ILE A 26 46.37 11.02 19.85
N ASN A 27 46.53 11.93 20.80
CA ASN A 27 47.34 13.11 20.64
C ASN A 27 48.63 12.95 21.44
N SER A 28 49.78 12.97 20.76
CA SER A 28 51.08 13.02 21.43
C SER A 28 51.34 14.45 21.90
N ILE A 29 51.63 14.64 23.19
CA ILE A 29 52.07 15.94 23.70
C ILE A 29 53.54 16.10 23.27
N LYS A 30 53.79 16.80 22.16
CA LYS A 30 55.15 17.19 21.79
C LYS A 30 55.71 18.06 22.92
N GLN A 31 56.88 17.71 23.44
CA GLN A 31 57.61 18.59 24.33
C GLN A 31 57.92 19.87 23.55
N VAL A 32 57.21 20.96 23.87
CA VAL A 32 57.64 22.30 23.46
C VAL A 32 58.90 22.56 24.26
N ASN A 33 60.06 22.39 23.63
CA ASN A 33 61.34 22.74 24.24
C ASN A 33 61.30 24.26 24.50
N PRO A 34 61.33 24.74 25.76
CA PRO A 34 61.17 26.18 26.06
C PRO A 34 62.33 27.06 25.57
N ILE A 35 63.37 26.45 24.96
CA ILE A 35 64.67 27.07 24.73
C ILE A 35 64.75 27.76 23.35
N HIS A 36 63.83 27.51 22.42
CA HIS A 36 63.94 28.06 21.05
C HIS A 36 63.06 29.27 20.71
N GLU A 37 62.07 29.64 21.52
CA GLU A 37 61.20 30.81 21.21
C GLU A 37 61.77 32.16 21.67
N GLN A 38 62.82 32.20 22.48
CA GLN A 38 63.46 33.49 22.86
C GLN A 38 64.42 34.06 21.80
N ASN A 39 64.74 33.30 20.74
CA ASN A 39 65.72 33.73 19.71
C ASN A 39 65.11 34.19 18.38
N GLU A 40 63.80 34.13 18.18
CA GLU A 40 63.16 34.61 16.93
C GLU A 40 62.47 35.98 17.03
N ILE A 41 62.34 36.56 18.24
CA ILE A 41 61.77 37.92 18.41
C ILE A 41 62.83 39.04 18.33
N SER A 42 64.13 38.71 18.28
CA SER A 42 65.22 39.71 18.30
C SER A 42 65.77 40.13 16.93
N LYS A 43 65.07 39.86 15.81
CA LYS A 43 65.52 40.27 14.47
C LYS A 43 64.43 40.90 13.59
N THR A 44 63.74 41.94 14.07
CA THR A 44 63.22 43.01 13.19
C THR A 44 62.78 44.19 14.04
N SER A 45 63.63 45.21 14.14
CA SER A 45 63.28 46.64 14.11
C SER A 45 64.30 47.47 14.90
N ALA A 46 65.30 47.99 14.18
CA ALA A 46 65.99 49.21 14.59
C ALA A 46 65.21 50.39 14.02
N ASN A 47 64.57 51.21 14.87
CA ASN A 47 64.63 52.67 14.84
C ASN A 47 63.73 53.31 15.92
N GLU A 48 64.40 54.05 16.81
CA GLU A 48 64.01 55.34 17.42
C GLU A 48 62.60 55.53 18.03
N ASN A 49 62.50 55.52 19.36
CA ASN A 49 62.48 56.73 20.22
C ASN A 49 61.79 56.51 21.60
N ILE A 50 62.61 56.71 22.63
CA ILE A 50 62.42 57.20 23.99
C ILE A 50 60.98 57.54 24.48
N ILE A 51 60.54 56.92 25.59
CA ILE A 51 60.27 57.51 26.95
C ILE A 51 59.29 56.62 27.77
N ASN A 52 59.75 56.26 28.98
CA ASN A 52 59.05 55.89 30.23
C ASN A 52 58.36 54.51 30.42
N ASN A 53 59.04 53.67 31.21
CA ASN A 53 58.61 53.00 32.45
C ASN A 53 57.13 52.61 32.62
N GLN A 54 56.85 51.30 32.65
CA GLN A 54 56.34 50.60 33.85
C GLN A 54 56.32 49.06 33.66
N GLU A 55 56.84 48.37 34.69
CA GLU A 55 56.59 46.99 35.11
C GLU A 55 56.33 45.91 34.03
N THR A 56 57.41 45.22 33.62
CA THR A 56 57.33 43.89 33.03
C THR A 56 57.43 42.86 34.15
N ASP A 57 56.27 42.46 34.67
CA ASP A 57 56.12 41.27 35.50
C ASP A 57 56.73 40.07 34.77
N LYS A 58 57.61 39.36 35.48
CA LYS A 58 58.06 38.01 35.10
C LYS A 58 56.85 37.07 35.20
N ASN A 59 56.03 37.04 34.16
CA ASN A 59 55.08 35.98 33.90
C ASN A 59 55.89 34.71 33.59
N ILE A 60 56.40 34.07 34.65
CA ILE A 60 56.88 32.70 34.59
C ILE A 60 55.72 31.87 34.08
N ASP A 61 55.95 31.22 32.95
CA ASP A 61 54.95 30.56 32.14
C ASP A 61 54.29 29.40 32.91
N ASN A 62 53.24 29.73 33.67
CA ASN A 62 52.34 28.78 34.34
C ASN A 62 51.49 27.97 33.33
N SER A 63 51.77 28.04 32.03
CA SER A 63 51.03 27.36 30.97
C SER A 63 51.09 25.84 31.11
N PHE A 64 52.24 25.27 31.47
CA PHE A 64 52.43 23.82 31.47
C PHE A 64 51.67 23.10 32.60
N PRO A 65 51.78 23.50 33.89
CA PRO A 65 50.95 22.92 34.96
C PRO A 65 49.46 23.09 34.70
N ARG A 66 49.05 24.24 34.13
CA ARG A 66 47.66 24.52 33.76
C ARG A 66 47.17 23.59 32.64
N PHE A 67 48.01 23.32 31.64
CA PHE A 67 47.72 22.39 30.56
C PHE A 67 47.57 20.95 31.06
N ILE A 68 48.51 20.47 31.89
CA ILE A 68 48.43 19.14 32.52
C ILE A 68 47.17 19.01 33.39
N GLY A 69 46.83 20.04 34.17
CA GLY A 69 45.60 20.07 34.95
C GLY A 69 44.33 20.01 34.09
N GLN A 70 44.30 20.71 32.95
CA GLN A 70 43.17 20.63 32.01
C GLN A 70 43.03 19.25 31.36
N LEU A 71 44.15 18.60 31.04
CA LEU A 71 44.18 17.27 30.46
C LEU A 71 43.67 16.22 31.44
N GLU A 72 44.15 16.25 32.69
CA GLU A 72 43.67 15.33 33.73
C GLU A 72 42.17 15.57 34.03
N MET A 73 41.70 16.83 34.05
CA MET A 73 40.26 17.10 34.18
C MET A 73 39.44 16.52 33.03
N ARG A 74 39.92 16.60 31.77
CA ARG A 74 39.24 15.98 30.62
C ARG A 74 39.18 14.47 30.75
N ARG A 75 40.29 13.84 31.14
CA ARG A 75 40.38 12.40 31.40
C ARG A 75 39.39 11.95 32.48
N GLN A 76 39.36 12.64 33.63
CA GLN A 76 38.42 12.35 34.71
C GLN A 76 36.96 12.51 34.27
N LYS A 77 36.67 13.53 33.45
CA LYS A 77 35.32 13.74 32.90
C LYS A 77 34.89 12.60 31.96
N GLN A 78 35.80 12.12 31.11
CA GLN A 78 35.53 10.96 30.24
C GLN A 78 35.30 9.69 31.05
N LEU A 79 36.15 9.43 32.05
CA LEU A 79 36.00 8.29 32.95
C LEU A 79 34.64 8.30 33.66
N LEU A 80 34.21 9.46 34.15
CA LEU A 80 32.90 9.60 34.79
C LEU A 80 31.76 9.23 33.83
N ARG A 81 31.80 9.69 32.58
CA ARG A 81 30.76 9.42 31.58
C ARG A 81 30.75 7.96 31.12
N LEU A 82 31.92 7.36 30.91
CA LEU A 82 32.04 5.94 30.58
C LEU A 82 31.52 5.05 31.72
N ASN A 83 31.82 5.42 32.98
CA ASN A 83 31.27 4.73 34.14
C ASN A 83 29.74 4.89 34.23
N GLN A 84 29.20 6.10 34.03
CA GLN A 84 27.74 6.33 33.98
C GLN A 84 27.06 5.46 32.92
N PHE A 85 27.62 5.40 31.71
CA PHE A 85 27.11 4.52 30.65
C PHE A 85 27.10 3.05 31.09
N LYS A 86 28.18 2.58 31.72
CA LYS A 86 28.30 1.21 32.20
C LYS A 86 27.25 0.88 33.27
N GLU A 87 27.01 1.78 34.22
CA GLU A 87 25.99 1.61 35.26
C GLU A 87 24.57 1.61 34.65
N SER A 88 24.26 2.51 33.73
CA SER A 88 22.96 2.49 33.03
C SER A 88 22.76 1.22 32.19
N ALA A 89 23.82 0.71 31.55
CA ALA A 89 23.75 -0.55 30.81
C ALA A 89 23.53 -1.75 31.75
N LEU A 90 24.10 -1.73 32.96
CA LEU A 90 23.86 -2.72 34.01
C LEU A 90 22.40 -2.71 34.47
N GLU A 91 21.82 -1.53 34.72
CA GLU A 91 20.40 -1.41 35.09
C GLU A 91 19.49 -2.01 34.02
N ILE A 92 19.71 -1.68 32.74
CA ILE A 92 18.94 -2.25 31.61
C ILE A 92 19.13 -3.77 31.52
N LEU A 93 20.33 -4.28 31.78
CA LEU A 93 20.59 -5.73 31.82
C LEU A 93 19.81 -6.41 32.95
N TYR A 94 19.78 -5.82 34.14
CA TYR A 94 19.01 -6.33 35.27
C TYR A 94 17.51 -6.39 34.92
N GLU A 95 16.96 -5.34 34.32
CA GLU A 95 15.57 -5.35 33.84
C GLU A 95 15.32 -6.42 32.76
N ALA A 96 16.25 -6.58 31.82
CA ALA A 96 16.16 -7.57 30.75
C ALA A 96 16.38 -9.03 31.21
N THR A 97 16.91 -9.24 32.43
CA THR A 97 17.11 -10.60 32.99
C THR A 97 15.86 -11.23 33.54
N GLN A 98 14.78 -10.45 33.77
CA GLN A 98 13.50 -11.04 34.06
C GLN A 98 12.94 -11.62 32.75
N PRO A 99 12.84 -12.95 32.60
CA PRO A 99 12.16 -13.51 31.43
C PRO A 99 10.76 -12.92 31.39
N PRO A 100 10.16 -12.71 30.20
CA PRO A 100 8.73 -12.39 30.14
C PRO A 100 8.00 -13.46 30.95
N THR A 101 7.43 -13.05 32.08
CA THR A 101 6.82 -13.94 33.05
C THR A 101 5.52 -14.44 32.45
N PHE A 102 5.55 -15.66 31.93
CA PHE A 102 4.35 -16.44 31.68
C PHE A 102 3.79 -16.87 33.04
N ALA A 103 3.08 -15.97 33.70
CA ALA A 103 2.39 -16.26 34.95
C ALA A 103 1.09 -17.05 34.69
N ALA A 104 1.14 -18.17 33.94
CA ALA A 104 0.03 -19.13 33.84
C ALA A 104 0.38 -20.34 32.95
N PHE A 105 1.40 -21.12 33.29
CA PHE A 105 1.46 -22.53 32.85
C PHE A 105 2.21 -23.32 33.94
N LYS A 106 1.57 -23.43 35.12
CA LYS A 106 1.95 -24.50 36.04
C LYS A 106 1.42 -25.80 35.43
N GLU A 107 2.34 -26.68 35.09
CA GLU A 107 2.13 -28.06 34.69
C GLU A 107 1.10 -28.75 35.60
N ASN A 108 -0.17 -28.79 35.19
CA ASN A 108 -1.19 -29.62 35.84
C ASN A 108 -1.97 -30.50 34.84
N THR A 109 -1.62 -30.51 33.55
CA THR A 109 -2.39 -31.21 32.51
C THR A 109 -1.75 -32.46 31.91
N PHE A 110 -0.68 -32.99 32.51
CA PHE A 110 -0.23 -34.37 32.26
C PHE A 110 -0.23 -35.23 33.53
N GLY A 111 -1.24 -35.02 34.39
CA GLY A 111 -1.65 -36.03 35.36
C GLY A 111 -2.67 -36.94 34.70
N LYS A 112 -2.29 -38.19 34.41
CA LYS A 112 -3.26 -39.28 34.20
C LYS A 112 -4.27 -39.25 35.35
N ASN A 113 -5.54 -39.00 35.07
CA ASN A 113 -6.66 -39.53 35.83
C ASN A 113 -7.91 -39.52 34.96
N ASN A 114 -8.48 -40.72 34.80
CA ASN A 114 -9.86 -40.89 34.43
C ASN A 114 -10.72 -40.25 35.53
N GLU A 115 -11.63 -39.34 35.19
CA GLU A 115 -13.00 -39.23 35.73
C GLU A 115 -13.67 -37.90 35.31
N THR A 116 -14.84 -38.06 34.69
CA THR A 116 -15.99 -37.14 34.55
C THR A 116 -15.78 -35.72 34.00
N GLU A 117 -16.27 -35.53 32.78
CA GLU A 117 -16.72 -34.25 32.21
C GLU A 117 -17.82 -33.63 33.11
N GLU A 118 -17.54 -32.48 33.71
CA GLU A 118 -18.48 -31.34 33.83
C GLU A 118 -17.81 -30.18 34.61
N ASN A 119 -17.99 -28.96 34.11
CA ASN A 119 -17.54 -27.67 34.66
C ASN A 119 -16.03 -27.35 34.63
N ILE A 120 -15.55 -26.91 33.45
CA ILE A 120 -14.40 -26.00 33.38
C ILE A 120 -14.94 -24.56 33.37
N ASN A 121 -14.87 -23.90 34.53
CA ASN A 121 -15.12 -22.47 34.65
C ASN A 121 -14.12 -21.68 33.79
N SER A 122 -14.63 -20.64 33.12
CA SER A 122 -13.85 -19.66 32.34
C SER A 122 -12.79 -18.99 33.21
N GLN A 123 -11.54 -19.45 33.08
CA GLN A 123 -10.39 -18.72 33.62
C GLN A 123 -10.02 -17.61 32.64
N ASN A 124 -10.16 -16.35 33.07
CA ASN A 124 -9.56 -15.22 32.38
C ASN A 124 -8.04 -15.31 32.56
N PHE A 125 -7.31 -15.44 31.46
CA PHE A 125 -5.84 -15.41 31.47
C PHE A 125 -5.37 -13.98 31.19
N ASP A 126 -4.78 -13.33 32.20
CA ASP A 126 -4.14 -12.04 32.06
C ASP A 126 -2.71 -12.21 31.50
N PHE A 127 -2.49 -11.79 30.26
CA PHE A 127 -1.17 -11.75 29.65
C PHE A 127 -0.57 -10.35 29.77
N ASN A 128 0.39 -10.16 30.67
CA ASN A 128 1.21 -8.95 30.73
C ASN A 128 2.46 -9.13 29.86
N LEU A 129 2.34 -8.88 28.55
CA LEU A 129 3.48 -8.88 27.61
C LEU A 129 4.13 -7.48 27.48
N SER A 130 3.46 -6.44 27.98
CA SER A 130 3.87 -5.03 28.05
C SER A 130 2.88 -4.28 28.97
N PRO A 131 3.24 -3.17 29.65
CA PRO A 131 2.27 -2.36 30.41
C PRO A 131 1.08 -1.84 29.59
N ASN A 132 1.15 -1.88 28.25
CA ASN A 132 0.12 -1.35 27.35
C ASN A 132 -0.66 -2.42 26.56
N VAL A 133 -0.42 -3.72 26.76
CA VAL A 133 -1.11 -4.79 26.01
C VAL A 133 -1.68 -5.81 26.98
N LYS A 134 -3.00 -5.77 27.17
CA LYS A 134 -3.77 -6.83 27.84
C LYS A 134 -4.44 -7.68 26.77
N LEU A 135 -3.98 -8.92 26.61
CA LEU A 135 -4.69 -9.93 25.80
C LEU A 135 -5.63 -10.70 26.72
N ASN A 136 -6.92 -10.65 26.41
CA ASN A 136 -7.96 -11.37 27.16
C ASN A 136 -8.26 -12.68 26.40
N ILE A 137 -7.66 -13.79 26.82
CA ILE A 137 -7.94 -15.10 26.23
C ILE A 137 -9.14 -15.70 26.96
N GLN A 138 -10.33 -15.59 26.35
CA GLN A 138 -11.45 -16.44 26.73
C GLN A 138 -11.41 -17.72 25.89
N ASN A 139 -11.32 -18.86 26.56
CA ASN A 139 -11.74 -20.14 25.99
C ASN A 139 -13.27 -20.13 25.91
N SER A 140 -13.84 -19.45 24.94
CA SER A 140 -15.26 -19.56 24.62
C SER A 140 -15.39 -20.06 23.19
N GLY A 141 -15.87 -21.29 23.06
CA GLY A 141 -16.43 -21.79 21.81
C GLY A 141 -17.69 -21.01 21.49
N ILE A 142 -17.54 -19.82 20.91
CA ILE A 142 -18.58 -19.11 20.16
C ILE A 142 -17.85 -18.39 19.03
N PHE A 143 -18.21 -18.75 17.80
CA PHE A 143 -17.71 -18.19 16.54
C PHE A 143 -17.78 -16.65 16.53
N GLY A 144 -16.68 -16.00 16.94
CA GLY A 144 -16.43 -14.59 16.70
C GLY A 144 -15.13 -14.48 15.91
N ASN A 145 -15.16 -13.83 14.76
CA ASN A 145 -14.09 -13.73 13.75
C ASN A 145 -12.79 -13.02 14.20
N GLY A 146 -12.51 -12.94 15.50
CA GLY A 146 -11.17 -12.63 15.97
C GLY A 146 -10.31 -13.88 15.76
N LYS A 147 -9.26 -13.80 14.94
CA LYS A 147 -8.21 -14.82 14.93
C LYS A 147 -7.61 -14.87 16.33
N TYR A 148 -8.12 -15.76 17.18
CA TYR A 148 -7.38 -16.19 18.35
C TYR A 148 -6.05 -16.70 17.84
N LEU A 149 -4.96 -16.17 18.39
CA LEU A 149 -3.69 -16.78 18.16
C LEU A 149 -3.81 -18.24 18.60
N ASP A 150 -3.61 -19.14 17.64
CA ASP A 150 -3.50 -20.54 17.99
C ASP A 150 -2.32 -20.71 18.95
N PHE A 151 -2.36 -21.80 19.70
CA PHE A 151 -1.31 -22.13 20.65
C PHE A 151 0.10 -22.04 20.03
N TRP A 152 0.21 -22.37 18.75
CA TRP A 152 1.45 -22.30 17.98
C TRP A 152 1.98 -20.88 17.79
N GLY A 153 1.13 -19.91 17.43
CA GLY A 153 1.52 -18.52 17.27
C GLY A 153 1.99 -17.90 18.59
N LEU A 154 1.31 -18.19 19.71
CA LEU A 154 1.71 -17.72 21.05
C LEU A 154 3.06 -18.30 21.45
N HIS A 155 3.25 -19.60 21.20
CA HIS A 155 4.50 -20.28 21.46
C HIS A 155 5.64 -19.70 20.60
N MET A 156 5.41 -19.51 19.29
CA MET A 156 6.36 -18.86 18.40
C MET A 156 6.76 -17.46 18.88
N LEU A 157 5.79 -16.63 19.31
CA LEU A 157 6.09 -15.31 19.86
C LEU A 157 6.97 -15.39 21.10
N TYR A 158 6.65 -16.29 22.03
CA TYR A 158 7.46 -16.50 23.21
C TYR A 158 8.90 -16.83 22.83
N PHE A 159 9.11 -17.73 21.86
CA PHE A 159 10.46 -18.07 21.38
C PHE A 159 11.16 -16.90 20.71
N VAL A 160 10.46 -16.13 19.85
CA VAL A 160 11.02 -14.95 19.19
C VAL A 160 11.41 -13.89 20.22
N LYS A 161 10.53 -13.56 21.18
CA LYS A 161 10.80 -12.61 22.26
C LYS A 161 11.95 -13.06 23.15
N LYS A 162 11.97 -14.34 23.53
CA LYS A 162 13.08 -14.94 24.30
C LYS A 162 14.40 -14.82 23.54
N LYS A 163 14.43 -15.11 22.23
CA LYS A 163 15.63 -14.95 21.39
C LYS A 163 16.06 -13.49 21.27
N GLN A 164 15.12 -12.56 21.09
CA GLN A 164 15.38 -11.12 21.08
C GLN A 164 16.05 -10.64 22.39
N CYS A 165 15.51 -11.05 23.54
CA CYS A 165 16.11 -10.76 24.85
C CYS A 165 17.55 -11.31 24.95
N ILE A 166 17.78 -12.55 24.54
CA ILE A 166 19.13 -13.16 24.55
C ILE A 166 20.11 -12.38 23.67
N ILE A 167 19.69 -11.99 22.45
CA ILE A 167 20.53 -11.22 21.52
C ILE A 167 20.87 -9.85 22.11
N ARG A 168 19.86 -9.14 22.63
CA ARG A 168 20.05 -7.82 23.25
C ARG A 168 20.96 -7.88 24.47
N ARG A 169 20.78 -8.90 25.32
CA ARG A 169 21.64 -9.16 26.47
C ARG A 169 23.10 -9.38 26.07
N LYS A 170 23.35 -10.27 25.10
CA LYS A 170 24.72 -10.53 24.61
C LYS A 170 25.37 -9.27 24.03
N GLN A 171 24.60 -8.44 23.33
CA GLN A 171 25.10 -7.16 22.81
C GLN A 171 25.47 -6.22 23.95
N LEU A 172 24.60 -6.05 24.96
CA LEU A 172 24.88 -5.21 26.13
C LEU A 172 26.09 -5.70 26.95
N GLU A 173 26.21 -7.00 27.20
CA GLU A 173 27.37 -7.61 27.86
C GLU A 173 28.67 -7.31 27.09
N ARG A 174 28.64 -7.43 25.75
CA ARG A 174 29.77 -7.06 24.90
C ARG A 174 30.08 -5.57 24.99
N SER A 175 29.07 -4.72 24.91
CA SER A 175 29.23 -3.26 25.02
C SER A 175 29.86 -2.86 26.35
N MET A 176 29.42 -3.46 27.46
CA MET A 176 30.01 -3.22 28.78
C MET A 176 31.47 -3.67 28.87
N ASN A 177 31.80 -4.85 28.34
CA ASN A 177 33.18 -5.33 28.32
C ASN A 177 34.08 -4.37 27.53
N LEU A 178 33.62 -3.89 26.38
CA LEU A 178 34.34 -2.89 25.58
C LEU A 178 34.52 -1.57 26.32
N THR A 179 33.48 -1.06 26.98
CA THR A 179 33.56 0.14 27.83
C THR A 179 34.56 -0.06 28.97
N GLN A 180 34.56 -1.22 29.62
CA GLN A 180 35.51 -1.52 30.69
C GLN A 180 36.96 -1.57 30.17
N THR A 181 37.18 -2.18 29.02
CA THR A 181 38.51 -2.21 28.39
C THR A 181 38.98 -0.80 28.04
N LEU A 182 38.07 0.07 27.58
CA LEU A 182 38.37 1.47 27.31
C LEU A 182 38.70 2.25 28.59
N ILE A 183 37.94 2.05 29.67
CA ILE A 183 38.22 2.63 30.99
C ILE A 183 39.61 2.18 31.48
N ASN A 184 39.92 0.88 31.36
CA ASN A 184 41.21 0.32 31.79
C ASN A 184 42.37 0.93 30.99
N LEU A 185 42.20 1.13 29.69
CA LEU A 185 43.18 1.83 28.86
C LEU A 185 43.38 3.27 29.37
N ILE A 186 42.29 4.01 29.55
CA ILE A 186 42.37 5.41 29.97
C ILE A 186 43.03 5.53 31.34
N ILE A 187 42.83 4.58 32.26
CA ILE A 187 43.42 4.60 33.62
C ILE A 187 44.89 4.13 33.62
N ASP A 188 45.36 3.40 32.60
CA ASP A 188 46.69 2.77 32.59
C ASP A 188 47.79 3.81 32.91
N PRO A 189 48.52 3.64 34.04
CA PRO A 189 49.55 4.58 34.44
C PRO A 189 50.70 4.67 33.43
N LYS A 190 50.93 3.64 32.61
CA LYS A 190 51.97 3.66 31.58
C LYS A 190 51.69 4.73 30.51
N LEU A 191 50.42 4.95 30.15
CA LEU A 191 50.05 5.97 29.17
C LEU A 191 50.31 7.39 29.68
N ALA A 192 50.17 7.60 31.01
CA ALA A 192 50.52 8.87 31.63
C ALA A 192 52.02 9.19 31.55
N VAL A 193 52.89 8.16 31.61
CA VAL A 193 54.36 8.32 31.48
C VAL A 193 54.74 8.81 30.08
N TYR A 194 54.05 8.34 29.04
CA TYR A 194 54.34 8.70 27.65
C TYR A 194 53.67 10.00 27.18
N LYS A 195 52.94 10.70 28.06
CA LYS A 195 52.28 11.97 27.75
C LYS A 195 51.36 11.89 26.51
N PHE A 196 50.63 10.78 26.37
CA PHE A 196 49.57 10.68 25.36
C PHE A 196 48.25 11.16 25.93
N ASP A 197 47.54 12.01 25.19
CA ASP A 197 46.13 12.31 25.45
C ASP A 197 45.29 11.35 24.62
N ILE A 198 44.36 10.65 25.28
CA ILE A 198 43.41 9.76 24.61
C ILE A 198 42.06 10.43 24.70
N ILE A 199 41.55 10.89 23.57
CA ILE A 199 40.23 11.50 23.47
C ILE A 199 39.28 10.47 22.87
N VAL A 200 38.24 10.11 23.62
CA VAL A 200 37.19 9.22 23.13
C VAL A 200 36.08 10.05 22.49
N ASN A 201 35.69 9.70 21.27
CA ASN A 201 34.43 10.16 20.69
C ASN A 201 33.26 9.40 21.35
N GLU A 202 32.89 9.85 22.54
CA GLU A 202 31.86 9.23 23.40
C GLU A 202 30.53 9.08 22.67
N GLU A 203 30.10 10.09 21.90
CA GLU A 203 28.83 10.06 21.20
C GLU A 203 28.79 8.95 20.15
N ALA A 204 29.82 8.86 19.30
CA ALA A 204 29.93 7.81 18.30
C ALA A 204 30.07 6.42 18.94
N PHE A 205 30.83 6.33 20.04
CA PHE A 205 31.01 5.09 20.78
C PHE A 205 29.68 4.62 21.39
N PHE A 206 28.97 5.48 22.14
CA PHE A 206 27.69 5.13 22.76
C PHE A 206 26.62 4.79 21.73
N LYS A 207 26.57 5.51 20.60
CA LYS A 207 25.65 5.20 19.50
C LYS A 207 25.89 3.79 18.95
N GLU A 208 27.13 3.37 18.79
CA GLU A 208 27.45 2.01 18.34
C GLU A 208 27.12 0.97 19.43
N MET A 209 27.48 1.25 20.68
CA MET A 209 27.25 0.32 21.80
C MET A 209 25.76 0.09 22.08
N LEU A 210 24.90 1.05 21.74
CA LEU A 210 23.44 0.97 21.86
C LEU A 210 22.74 0.53 20.56
N LYS A 211 23.48 0.32 19.47
CA LYS A 211 22.90 -0.07 18.19
C LYS A 211 22.25 -1.44 18.29
N THR A 212 21.01 -1.53 17.81
CA THR A 212 20.27 -2.77 17.73
C THR A 212 20.98 -3.76 16.79
N PRO A 213 21.25 -5.01 17.22
CA PRO A 213 21.84 -6.00 16.33
C PRO A 213 20.90 -6.33 15.17
N GLU A 214 21.43 -6.52 13.96
CA GLU A 214 20.63 -6.82 12.76
C GLU A 214 19.70 -8.04 12.94
N ASN A 215 20.18 -9.08 13.64
CA ASN A 215 19.36 -10.25 13.95
C ASN A 215 18.17 -9.94 14.88
N TYR A 216 18.28 -8.94 15.75
CA TYR A 216 17.17 -8.49 16.56
C TYR A 216 16.11 -7.80 15.68
N GLU A 217 16.54 -6.91 14.78
CA GLU A 217 15.63 -6.23 13.84
C GLU A 217 14.90 -7.21 12.95
N ARG A 218 15.61 -8.21 12.39
CA ARG A 218 14.98 -9.30 11.60
C ARG A 218 13.91 -10.04 12.39
N LEU A 219 14.20 -10.39 13.65
CA LEU A 219 13.23 -11.03 14.54
C LEU A 219 12.07 -10.10 14.89
N GLU A 220 12.30 -8.79 14.97
CA GLU A 220 11.24 -7.82 15.21
C GLU A 220 10.29 -7.72 14.02
N THR A 221 10.82 -7.60 12.81
CA THR A 221 10.02 -7.64 11.58
C THR A 221 9.23 -8.96 11.49
N PHE A 222 9.89 -10.09 11.75
CA PHE A 222 9.23 -11.39 11.75
C PHE A 222 8.11 -11.47 12.81
N SER A 223 8.35 -10.96 14.01
CA SER A 223 7.30 -10.88 15.04
C SER A 223 6.13 -10.01 14.58
N ARG A 224 6.37 -8.89 13.90
CA ARG A 224 5.30 -8.06 13.35
C ARG A 224 4.53 -8.76 12.22
N THR A 225 5.17 -9.62 11.45
CA THR A 225 4.47 -10.40 10.40
C THR A 225 3.62 -11.53 10.96
N ILE A 226 4.06 -12.19 12.04
CA ILE A 226 3.24 -13.21 12.73
C ILE A 226 1.99 -12.55 13.36
N PHE A 227 2.13 -11.29 13.78
CA PHE A 227 1.12 -10.51 14.49
C PHE A 227 0.63 -9.33 13.67
N LYS A 228 0.59 -9.43 12.33
CA LYS A 228 -0.36 -8.60 11.60
C LYS A 228 -1.74 -9.11 12.01
N GLU A 229 -2.22 -8.63 13.15
CA GLU A 229 -3.64 -8.37 13.29
C GLU A 229 -3.96 -7.51 12.07
N PHE A 230 -4.48 -8.14 11.02
CA PHE A 230 -5.26 -7.38 10.06
C PHE A 230 -6.45 -6.91 10.87
N ILE A 231 -6.28 -5.73 11.45
CA ILE A 231 -7.35 -5.07 12.17
C ILE A 231 -8.40 -4.86 11.10
N VAL A 232 -9.62 -5.33 11.34
CA VAL A 232 -10.74 -5.20 10.40
C VAL A 232 -10.87 -3.72 9.93
N GLU A 233 -10.54 -2.81 10.83
CA GLU A 233 -10.40 -1.38 10.66
C GLU A 233 -9.37 -0.97 9.59
N ASP A 234 -8.28 -1.72 9.38
CA ASP A 234 -7.30 -1.47 8.32
C ASP A 234 -7.87 -1.76 6.93
N PHE A 235 -8.62 -2.87 6.78
CA PHE A 235 -9.31 -3.15 5.52
C PHE A 235 -10.39 -2.12 5.24
N LYS A 236 -11.19 -1.80 6.26
CA LYS A 236 -12.23 -0.77 6.17
C LYS A 236 -11.64 0.58 5.79
N LYS A 237 -10.58 1.02 6.48
CA LYS A 237 -9.88 2.26 6.17
C LYS A 237 -9.30 2.24 4.76
N GLY A 238 -8.65 1.14 4.36
CA GLY A 238 -8.10 1.00 3.01
C GLY A 238 -9.16 1.12 1.91
N ILE A 239 -10.33 0.50 2.10
CA ILE A 239 -11.45 0.64 1.17
C ILE A 239 -11.99 2.08 1.18
N VAL A 240 -12.27 2.66 2.35
CA VAL A 240 -12.78 4.04 2.44
C VAL A 240 -11.81 5.03 1.78
N ASP A 241 -10.51 4.91 2.04
CA ASP A 241 -9.49 5.74 1.40
C ASP A 241 -9.57 5.60 -0.13
N ILE A 242 -9.70 4.39 -0.68
CA ILE A 242 -9.89 4.18 -2.13
C ILE A 242 -11.16 4.86 -2.64
N LEU A 243 -12.28 4.72 -1.94
CA LEU A 243 -13.57 5.29 -2.34
C LEU A 243 -13.53 6.81 -2.33
N SER A 244 -12.99 7.43 -1.28
CA SER A 244 -12.88 8.88 -1.16
C SER A 244 -11.94 9.49 -2.21
N HIS A 245 -10.89 8.78 -2.65
CA HIS A 245 -10.04 9.25 -3.76
C HIS A 245 -10.75 9.09 -5.11
N THR A 246 -11.57 8.06 -5.27
CA THR A 246 -12.28 7.78 -6.52
C THR A 246 -13.46 8.72 -6.71
N SER A 247 -14.17 9.08 -5.63
CA SER A 247 -15.33 9.99 -5.69
C SER A 247 -15.00 11.36 -6.29
N LEU A 248 -13.74 11.79 -6.21
CA LEU A 248 -13.23 13.02 -6.84
C LEU A 248 -13.22 12.97 -8.39
N GLN A 249 -13.29 11.77 -8.97
CA GLN A 249 -13.23 11.52 -10.41
C GLN A 249 -14.59 11.12 -11.01
N VAL A 250 -15.62 11.01 -10.18
CA VAL A 250 -16.96 10.58 -10.59
C VAL A 250 -17.63 11.67 -11.42
N ASP A 251 -18.19 11.27 -12.56
CA ASP A 251 -19.10 12.12 -13.30
C ASP A 251 -20.40 12.29 -12.51
N LYS A 252 -20.76 13.54 -12.21
CA LYS A 252 -21.89 13.86 -11.32
C LYS A 252 -23.25 13.55 -11.92
N THR A 253 -23.35 13.46 -13.24
CA THR A 253 -24.60 13.13 -13.92
C THR A 253 -24.87 11.63 -13.90
N SER A 254 -23.89 10.83 -14.30
CA SER A 254 -24.03 9.38 -14.42
C SER A 254 -23.66 8.60 -13.16
N TYR A 255 -23.00 9.24 -12.18
CA TYR A 255 -22.38 8.59 -11.01
C TYR A 255 -21.35 7.50 -11.39
N TYR A 256 -20.79 7.61 -12.58
CA TYR A 256 -19.82 6.67 -13.15
C TYR A 256 -18.39 7.23 -13.09
N PHE A 257 -17.40 6.33 -13.07
CA PHE A 257 -15.99 6.67 -13.23
C PHE A 257 -15.27 5.60 -14.04
N ASN A 258 -14.26 6.02 -14.83
CA ASN A 258 -13.43 5.10 -15.62
C ASN A 258 -12.54 4.24 -14.72
N GLU A 259 -12.11 3.08 -15.20
CA GLU A 259 -11.17 2.22 -14.48
C GLU A 259 -9.86 2.95 -14.13
N THR A 260 -9.33 2.71 -12.93
CA THR A 260 -8.09 3.33 -12.44
C THR A 260 -7.22 2.30 -11.72
N SER A 261 -5.95 2.64 -11.43
CA SER A 261 -5.06 1.82 -10.61
C SER A 261 -5.59 1.53 -9.19
N LEU A 262 -6.63 2.24 -8.74
CA LEU A 262 -7.28 1.96 -7.46
C LEU A 262 -8.12 0.67 -7.51
N GLN A 263 -8.52 0.20 -8.70
CA GLN A 263 -9.23 -1.07 -8.90
C GLN A 263 -8.39 -2.24 -8.39
N GLU A 264 -7.11 -2.32 -8.78
CA GLU A 264 -6.19 -3.36 -8.33
C GLU A 264 -6.00 -3.34 -6.80
N LYS A 265 -5.91 -2.14 -6.20
CA LYS A 265 -5.80 -2.00 -4.74
C LYS A 265 -7.06 -2.48 -4.03
N PHE A 266 -8.23 -2.17 -4.58
CA PHE A 266 -9.50 -2.63 -4.05
C PHE A 266 -9.60 -4.16 -4.13
N GLU A 267 -9.25 -4.75 -5.27
CA GLU A 267 -9.23 -6.20 -5.49
C GLU A 267 -8.30 -6.92 -4.53
N ASN A 268 -7.09 -6.39 -4.33
CA ASN A 268 -6.12 -6.93 -3.37
C ASN A 268 -6.68 -6.98 -1.94
N ILE A 269 -7.51 -6.01 -1.56
CA ILE A 269 -8.16 -6.01 -0.24
C ILE A 269 -9.28 -7.06 -0.19
N ILE A 270 -10.22 -7.04 -1.13
CA ILE A 270 -11.43 -7.87 -1.03
C ILE A 270 -11.15 -9.36 -1.26
N PHE A 271 -10.09 -9.69 -2.01
CA PHE A 271 -9.68 -11.08 -2.26
C PHE A 271 -8.64 -11.59 -1.27
N ASP A 272 -8.18 -10.77 -0.33
CA ASP A 272 -7.32 -11.19 0.77
C ASP A 272 -7.99 -12.33 1.57
N GLN A 273 -7.19 -13.28 2.03
CA GLN A 273 -7.69 -14.44 2.79
C GLN A 273 -8.29 -14.05 4.13
N ASP A 274 -7.87 -12.90 4.67
CA ASP A 274 -8.29 -12.40 5.98
C ASP A 274 -9.43 -11.39 5.88
N PHE A 275 -9.93 -11.11 4.67
CA PHE A 275 -11.04 -10.19 4.48
C PHE A 275 -12.34 -10.73 5.08
N LEU A 276 -13.08 -9.89 5.81
CA LEU A 276 -14.24 -10.32 6.60
C LEU A 276 -15.35 -10.96 5.76
N LEU A 277 -15.58 -10.47 4.54
CA LEU A 277 -16.62 -10.98 3.62
C LEU A 277 -16.08 -12.00 2.61
N LYS A 278 -14.90 -12.58 2.87
CA LYS A 278 -14.22 -13.50 1.97
C LYS A 278 -15.08 -14.72 1.64
N SER A 279 -15.71 -15.31 2.65
CA SER A 279 -16.55 -16.51 2.48
C SER A 279 -17.75 -16.25 1.56
N GLU A 280 -18.35 -15.06 1.65
CA GLU A 280 -19.46 -14.63 0.82
C GLU A 280 -19.02 -14.39 -0.62
N ILE A 281 -17.88 -13.72 -0.81
CA ILE A 281 -17.28 -13.50 -2.13
C ILE A 281 -17.03 -14.86 -2.80
N GLU A 282 -16.38 -15.78 -2.10
CA GLU A 282 -16.08 -17.12 -2.62
C GLU A 282 -17.34 -17.90 -2.93
N ASN A 283 -18.37 -17.81 -2.09
CA ASN A 283 -19.65 -18.46 -2.35
C ASN A 283 -20.31 -17.96 -3.65
N VAL A 284 -20.24 -16.67 -3.97
CA VAL A 284 -20.72 -16.12 -5.25
C VAL A 284 -19.88 -16.66 -6.41
N ILE A 285 -18.55 -16.60 -6.28
CA ILE A 285 -17.59 -16.99 -7.33
C ILE A 285 -17.59 -18.50 -7.61
N ILE A 286 -17.86 -19.35 -6.62
CA ILE A 286 -17.88 -20.81 -6.82
C ILE A 286 -19.21 -21.26 -7.43
N ASN A 287 -20.32 -20.62 -7.04
CA ASN A 287 -21.65 -21.13 -7.37
C ASN A 287 -22.33 -20.44 -8.57
N PHE A 288 -21.75 -19.36 -9.14
CA PHE A 288 -22.45 -18.57 -10.18
C PHE A 288 -22.90 -19.36 -11.41
N THR A 289 -22.13 -20.37 -11.84
CA THR A 289 -22.46 -21.19 -13.02
C THR A 289 -23.68 -22.09 -12.82
N SER A 290 -24.08 -22.32 -11.56
CA SER A 290 -25.26 -23.13 -11.21
C SER A 290 -26.57 -22.35 -11.25
N LYS A 291 -26.50 -21.01 -11.41
CA LYS A 291 -27.64 -20.09 -11.35
C LYS A 291 -27.95 -19.51 -12.72
N SER A 292 -29.12 -18.86 -12.85
CA SER A 292 -29.41 -18.07 -14.05
C SER A 292 -28.46 -16.87 -14.16
N ARG A 293 -28.19 -16.43 -15.39
CA ARG A 293 -27.33 -15.26 -15.66
C ARG A 293 -27.81 -14.01 -14.91
N THR A 294 -29.12 -13.77 -14.89
CA THR A 294 -29.76 -12.67 -14.15
C THR A 294 -29.54 -12.73 -12.64
N GLN A 295 -29.36 -13.92 -12.06
CA GLN A 295 -29.17 -14.08 -10.63
C GLN A 295 -27.75 -13.72 -10.19
N PHE A 296 -26.75 -13.78 -11.09
CA PHE A 296 -25.37 -13.45 -10.73
C PHE A 296 -25.23 -12.01 -10.24
N THR A 297 -25.81 -11.05 -10.95
CA THR A 297 -25.79 -9.63 -10.54
C THR A 297 -26.60 -9.40 -9.26
N GLN A 298 -27.69 -10.13 -9.04
CA GLN A 298 -28.45 -10.06 -7.79
C GLN A 298 -27.66 -10.57 -6.58
N ASP A 299 -26.81 -11.58 -6.78
CA ASP A 299 -25.88 -12.04 -5.74
C ASP A 299 -24.81 -10.98 -5.44
N ILE A 300 -24.30 -10.27 -6.46
CA ILE A 300 -23.36 -9.15 -6.29
C ILE A 300 -24.03 -7.99 -5.55
N ILE A 301 -25.29 -7.65 -5.88
CA ILE A 301 -26.06 -6.63 -5.16
C ILE A 301 -26.26 -7.03 -3.69
N SER A 302 -26.55 -8.31 -3.43
CA SER A 302 -26.69 -8.83 -2.06
C SER A 302 -25.37 -8.72 -1.29
N LEU A 303 -24.25 -9.00 -1.95
CA LEU A 303 -22.91 -8.80 -1.39
C LEU A 303 -22.60 -7.32 -1.15
N PHE A 304 -22.98 -6.45 -2.08
CA PHE A 304 -22.83 -5.00 -1.96
C PHE A 304 -23.53 -4.45 -0.71
N ILE A 305 -24.76 -4.90 -0.41
CA ILE A 305 -25.47 -4.50 0.81
C ILE A 305 -24.66 -4.87 2.07
N LYS A 306 -23.99 -6.03 2.08
CA LYS A 306 -23.10 -6.42 3.18
C LYS A 306 -21.86 -5.53 3.25
N PHE A 307 -21.30 -5.12 2.10
CA PHE A 307 -20.22 -4.13 2.06
C PHE A 307 -20.65 -2.79 2.67
N LEU A 308 -21.85 -2.29 2.36
CA LEU A 308 -22.35 -1.05 2.96
C LEU A 308 -22.49 -1.16 4.49
N GLN A 309 -22.98 -2.30 4.97
CA GLN A 309 -23.06 -2.59 6.41
C GLN A 309 -21.69 -2.67 7.07
N PHE A 310 -20.68 -3.20 6.37
CA PHE A 310 -19.30 -3.28 6.82
C PHE A 310 -18.62 -1.89 6.90
N LEU A 311 -18.79 -1.08 5.85
CA LEU A 311 -18.10 0.21 5.73
C LEU A 311 -18.71 1.31 6.60
N THR A 312 -20.03 1.28 6.88
CA THR A 312 -20.79 2.25 7.71
C THR A 312 -20.46 3.73 7.50
N GLY A 313 -21.43 4.53 7.06
CA GLY A 313 -21.27 6.00 7.03
C GLY A 313 -20.50 6.55 5.82
N ILE A 314 -20.38 5.75 4.76
CA ILE A 314 -19.95 6.25 3.44
C ILE A 314 -21.10 7.00 2.75
N ASP A 315 -20.74 8.00 1.95
CA ASP A 315 -21.73 8.83 1.26
C ASP A 315 -22.33 8.14 0.00
N PRO A 316 -23.40 8.68 -0.62
CA PRO A 316 -24.01 8.07 -1.80
C PRO A 316 -23.09 7.95 -3.03
N VAL A 317 -22.12 8.87 -3.19
CA VAL A 317 -21.14 8.83 -4.29
C VAL A 317 -20.14 7.71 -4.04
N GLU A 318 -19.60 7.62 -2.83
CA GLU A 318 -18.71 6.53 -2.39
C GLU A 318 -19.40 5.16 -2.46
N SER A 319 -20.69 5.10 -2.11
CA SER A 319 -21.53 3.92 -2.27
C SER A 319 -21.61 3.47 -3.74
N SER A 320 -21.84 4.42 -4.66
CA SER A 320 -21.83 4.16 -6.11
C SER A 320 -20.45 3.69 -6.58
N CYS A 321 -19.37 4.32 -6.12
CA CYS A 321 -18.00 3.89 -6.38
C CYS A 321 -17.77 2.45 -5.94
N CYS A 322 -18.19 2.12 -4.71
CA CYS A 322 -18.03 0.80 -4.13
C CYS A 322 -18.78 -0.27 -4.94
N PHE A 323 -19.96 0.05 -5.44
CA PHE A 323 -20.71 -0.87 -6.30
C PHE A 323 -19.99 -1.13 -7.63
N ILE A 324 -19.48 -0.10 -8.29
CA ILE A 324 -18.73 -0.22 -9.55
C ILE A 324 -17.42 -1.01 -9.34
N PHE A 325 -16.67 -0.73 -8.27
CA PHE A 325 -15.47 -1.51 -7.93
C PHE A 325 -15.80 -2.99 -7.72
N LEU A 326 -16.86 -3.26 -6.97
CA LEU A 326 -17.28 -4.63 -6.67
C LEU A 326 -17.77 -5.37 -7.91
N ILE A 327 -18.59 -4.74 -8.76
CA ILE A 327 -19.07 -5.40 -9.98
C ILE A 327 -17.91 -5.71 -10.94
N ARG A 328 -16.97 -4.78 -11.12
CA ARG A 328 -15.74 -5.02 -11.90
C ARG A 328 -14.95 -6.21 -11.37
N ALA A 329 -14.64 -6.21 -10.07
CA ALA A 329 -13.86 -7.27 -9.43
C ALA A 329 -14.54 -8.66 -9.57
N MET A 330 -15.85 -8.72 -9.32
CA MET A 330 -16.60 -9.98 -9.35
C MET A 330 -16.75 -10.52 -10.78
N PHE A 331 -17.03 -9.67 -11.76
CA PHE A 331 -17.10 -10.08 -13.17
C PHE A 331 -15.73 -10.50 -13.69
N SER A 332 -14.66 -9.74 -13.44
CA SER A 332 -13.30 -10.11 -13.84
C SER A 332 -12.90 -11.48 -13.27
N LYS A 333 -13.17 -11.71 -11.98
CA LYS A 333 -12.86 -12.99 -11.34
C LYS A 333 -13.69 -14.14 -11.90
N ALA A 334 -15.01 -13.96 -12.05
CA ALA A 334 -15.89 -15.00 -12.58
C ALA A 334 -15.61 -15.31 -14.06
N TYR A 335 -15.31 -14.29 -14.87
CA TYR A 335 -14.93 -14.45 -16.28
C TYR A 335 -13.68 -15.30 -16.43
N SER A 336 -12.68 -15.12 -15.55
CA SER A 336 -11.47 -15.95 -15.55
C SER A 336 -11.72 -17.44 -15.27
N ILE A 337 -12.86 -17.78 -14.66
CA ILE A 337 -13.25 -19.16 -14.31
C ILE A 337 -14.09 -19.78 -15.43
N CYS A 338 -15.09 -19.06 -15.93
CA CYS A 338 -16.00 -19.58 -16.95
C CYS A 338 -16.48 -18.46 -17.90
N PRO A 339 -15.71 -18.11 -18.94
CA PRO A 339 -16.09 -17.04 -19.86
C PRO A 339 -17.35 -17.39 -20.67
N PHE A 340 -17.59 -18.68 -20.93
CA PHE A 340 -18.76 -19.18 -21.67
C PHE A 340 -20.09 -18.94 -20.95
N PHE A 341 -20.08 -18.72 -19.63
CA PHE A 341 -21.27 -18.32 -18.89
C PHE A 341 -21.77 -16.92 -19.31
N PHE A 342 -20.83 -16.01 -19.57
CA PHE A 342 -21.12 -14.62 -19.94
C PHE A 342 -21.38 -14.49 -21.45
N TYR A 343 -20.59 -15.19 -22.25
CA TYR A 343 -20.70 -15.22 -23.70
C TYR A 343 -20.81 -16.67 -24.20
N PRO A 344 -22.04 -17.24 -24.17
CA PRO A 344 -22.27 -18.57 -24.71
C PRO A 344 -21.85 -18.65 -26.18
N PRO A 345 -21.32 -19.80 -26.63
CA PRO A 345 -21.03 -20.03 -28.04
C PRO A 345 -22.26 -19.71 -28.89
N ILE A 346 -22.07 -18.94 -29.96
CA ILE A 346 -23.14 -18.68 -30.91
C ILE A 346 -23.33 -19.93 -31.74
N ASP A 347 -24.56 -20.33 -31.96
CA ASP A 347 -24.86 -21.36 -32.94
C ASP A 347 -24.47 -20.86 -34.33
N ASN A 348 -23.64 -21.60 -35.06
CA ASN A 348 -23.22 -21.22 -36.41
C ASN A 348 -24.42 -21.08 -37.37
N SER A 349 -25.56 -21.72 -37.08
CA SER A 349 -26.79 -21.52 -37.86
C SER A 349 -27.52 -20.21 -37.57
N SER A 350 -27.27 -19.56 -36.42
CA SER A 350 -27.82 -18.23 -36.08
C SER A 350 -26.87 -17.07 -36.44
N LEU A 351 -25.60 -17.38 -36.74
CA LEU A 351 -24.60 -16.52 -37.36
C LEU A 351 -24.90 -16.27 -38.85
N ARG A 352 -26.10 -15.78 -39.18
CA ARG A 352 -26.24 -14.97 -40.39
C ARG A 352 -25.55 -13.65 -40.10
N SER A 353 -24.40 -13.42 -40.74
CA SER A 353 -23.59 -12.25 -40.40
C SER A 353 -24.39 -11.00 -40.70
N ILE A 354 -24.48 -10.11 -39.69
CA ILE A 354 -24.97 -8.75 -39.87
C ILE A 354 -24.25 -8.08 -41.06
N ASP A 355 -23.02 -8.50 -41.38
CA ASP A 355 -22.25 -8.10 -42.57
C ASP A 355 -23.00 -8.27 -43.90
N ASN A 356 -23.87 -9.28 -44.05
CA ASN A 356 -24.66 -9.48 -45.26
C ASN A 356 -25.85 -8.51 -45.36
N ILE A 357 -26.33 -8.02 -44.22
CA ILE A 357 -27.49 -7.13 -44.11
C ILE A 357 -27.07 -5.67 -44.18
N ARG A 358 -25.97 -5.30 -43.50
CA ARG A 358 -25.40 -3.94 -43.42
C ARG A 358 -25.41 -3.16 -44.75
N PRO A 359 -24.91 -3.70 -45.89
CA PRO A 359 -24.87 -2.94 -47.13
C PRO A 359 -26.26 -2.74 -47.77
N LYS A 360 -27.26 -3.55 -47.39
CA LYS A 360 -28.59 -3.56 -47.98
C LYS A 360 -29.58 -2.60 -47.31
N VAL A 361 -29.34 -2.18 -46.07
CA VAL A 361 -30.28 -1.34 -45.32
C VAL A 361 -30.23 0.10 -45.86
N PRO A 362 -31.31 0.61 -46.49
CA PRO A 362 -31.34 1.97 -47.03
C PRO A 362 -31.63 3.00 -45.92
N CYS A 363 -31.28 4.27 -46.15
CA CYS A 363 -31.54 5.35 -45.20
C CYS A 363 -33.04 5.50 -44.85
N ASN A 364 -33.93 5.34 -45.84
CA ASN A 364 -35.38 5.46 -45.64
C ASN A 364 -36.03 4.29 -44.89
N PHE A 365 -35.27 3.25 -44.54
CA PHE A 365 -35.78 2.14 -43.73
C PHE A 365 -36.07 2.58 -42.29
N PHE A 366 -35.30 3.55 -41.79
CA PHE A 366 -35.50 4.13 -40.47
C PHE A 366 -36.19 5.50 -40.58
N SER A 367 -37.01 5.84 -39.58
CA SER A 367 -37.61 7.17 -39.45
C SER A 367 -36.61 8.22 -38.93
N ILE A 368 -35.41 8.26 -39.51
CA ILE A 368 -34.38 9.26 -39.19
C ILE A 368 -34.62 10.48 -40.09
N PRO A 369 -34.75 11.70 -39.55
CA PRO A 369 -34.91 12.91 -40.35
C PRO A 369 -33.74 13.11 -41.33
N GLU A 370 -34.00 13.65 -42.52
CA GLU A 370 -32.96 13.84 -43.55
C GLU A 370 -31.82 14.74 -43.05
N GLU A 371 -32.16 15.77 -42.28
CA GLU A 371 -31.22 16.71 -41.66
C GLU A 371 -30.33 16.07 -40.57
N ALA A 372 -30.69 14.87 -40.10
CA ALA A 372 -29.91 14.13 -39.12
C ALA A 372 -28.80 13.28 -39.76
N LEU A 373 -28.77 13.14 -41.08
CA LEU A 373 -27.77 12.36 -41.80
C LEU A 373 -26.91 13.27 -42.70
N PRO A 374 -25.68 12.85 -43.06
CA PRO A 374 -24.93 13.48 -44.15
C PRO A 374 -25.74 13.50 -45.44
N ALA A 375 -25.37 14.35 -46.40
CA ALA A 375 -26.04 14.41 -47.70
C ALA A 375 -26.14 13.02 -48.36
N HIS A 376 -27.35 12.60 -48.71
CA HIS A 376 -27.66 11.27 -49.20
C HIS A 376 -28.94 11.28 -50.04
N LYS A 377 -29.23 10.15 -50.68
CA LYS A 377 -30.54 9.81 -51.25
C LYS A 377 -31.25 8.77 -50.38
N PRO A 378 -32.60 8.71 -50.39
CA PRO A 378 -33.36 7.76 -49.57
C PRO A 378 -32.92 6.30 -49.68
N GLU A 379 -32.51 5.87 -50.87
CA GLU A 379 -32.07 4.53 -51.23
C GLU A 379 -30.60 4.21 -50.92
N ASP A 380 -29.80 5.22 -50.54
CA ASP A 380 -28.39 5.00 -50.20
C ASP A 380 -28.27 4.12 -48.96
N SER A 381 -27.22 3.30 -48.89
CA SER A 381 -26.94 2.47 -47.71
C SER A 381 -26.70 3.36 -46.48
N ILE A 382 -27.45 3.11 -45.40
CA ILE A 382 -27.32 3.88 -44.15
C ILE A 382 -25.89 3.84 -43.59
N VAL A 383 -25.22 2.69 -43.72
CA VAL A 383 -23.83 2.50 -43.30
C VAL A 383 -22.88 3.35 -44.14
N ALA A 384 -23.07 3.37 -45.46
CA ALA A 384 -22.24 4.19 -46.36
C ALA A 384 -22.41 5.69 -46.09
N VAL A 385 -23.64 6.12 -45.79
CA VAL A 385 -23.97 7.51 -45.48
C VAL A 385 -23.40 7.93 -44.13
N MET A 386 -23.60 7.14 -43.08
CA MET A 386 -23.08 7.46 -41.74
C MET A 386 -21.55 7.48 -41.67
N LYS A 387 -20.85 6.70 -42.50
CA LYS A 387 -19.39 6.78 -42.63
C LYS A 387 -18.90 8.16 -43.04
N ASN A 388 -19.73 9.03 -43.60
CA ASN A 388 -19.32 10.39 -43.94
C ASN A 388 -19.30 11.35 -42.72
N ASN A 389 -19.67 10.90 -41.53
CA ASN A 389 -19.62 11.67 -40.28
C ASN A 389 -18.72 11.02 -39.23
N GLN A 390 -17.67 11.73 -38.80
CA GLN A 390 -16.69 11.22 -37.83
C GLN A 390 -17.31 10.88 -36.45
N PHE A 391 -18.39 11.54 -36.04
CA PHE A 391 -19.04 11.25 -34.76
C PHE A 391 -19.82 9.94 -34.82
N TYR A 392 -20.47 9.64 -35.94
CA TYR A 392 -21.11 8.33 -36.14
C TYR A 392 -20.09 7.20 -36.17
N GLN A 393 -18.95 7.40 -36.86
CA GLN A 393 -17.86 6.43 -36.80
C GLN A 393 -17.36 6.22 -35.37
N ARG A 394 -17.16 7.29 -34.60
CA ARG A 394 -16.75 7.20 -33.21
C ARG A 394 -17.80 6.49 -32.34
N GLY A 395 -19.08 6.76 -32.56
CA GLY A 395 -20.16 6.04 -31.87
C GLY A 395 -20.13 4.54 -32.16
N ALA A 396 -19.89 4.16 -33.42
CA ALA A 396 -19.69 2.76 -33.79
C ALA A 396 -18.48 2.11 -33.08
N MET A 397 -17.37 2.84 -32.91
CA MET A 397 -16.21 2.35 -32.13
C MET A 397 -16.53 2.16 -30.65
N HIS A 398 -17.33 3.03 -30.04
CA HIS A 398 -17.78 2.86 -28.66
C HIS A 398 -18.59 1.55 -28.48
N LEU A 399 -19.42 1.17 -29.45
CA LEU A 399 -20.05 -0.16 -29.43
C LEU A 399 -19.02 -1.29 -29.49
N GLU A 400 -18.00 -1.17 -30.35
CA GLU A 400 -16.91 -2.15 -30.41
C GLU A 400 -16.19 -2.29 -29.06
N PHE A 401 -15.92 -1.19 -28.37
CA PHE A 401 -15.37 -1.21 -27.02
C PHE A 401 -16.33 -1.84 -26.00
N ALA A 402 -17.63 -1.52 -26.07
CA ALA A 402 -18.63 -2.13 -25.20
C ALA A 402 -18.61 -3.66 -25.23
N ALA A 403 -18.37 -4.26 -26.40
CA ALA A 403 -18.27 -5.72 -26.56
C ALA A 403 -16.98 -6.33 -25.97
N MET A 404 -15.96 -5.52 -25.71
CA MET A 404 -14.70 -5.96 -25.08
C MET A 404 -14.74 -5.86 -23.55
N LEU A 405 -15.77 -5.23 -22.99
CA LEU A 405 -15.88 -5.01 -21.55
C LEU A 405 -16.44 -6.25 -20.84
N LEU A 406 -15.90 -6.50 -19.65
CA LEU A 406 -16.20 -7.71 -18.88
C LEU A 406 -17.40 -7.56 -17.95
N ASN A 407 -17.86 -6.33 -17.71
CA ASN A 407 -18.98 -6.06 -16.80
C ASN A 407 -20.04 -5.19 -17.50
N PRO A 408 -21.32 -5.32 -17.09
CA PRO A 408 -22.43 -4.68 -17.78
C PRO A 408 -22.46 -3.16 -17.59
N ILE A 409 -21.93 -2.62 -16.49
CA ILE A 409 -21.99 -1.17 -16.22
C ILE A 409 -21.06 -0.41 -17.15
N ASP A 410 -19.82 -0.87 -17.31
CA ASP A 410 -18.89 -0.25 -18.25
C ASP A 410 -19.40 -0.42 -19.69
N ALA A 411 -19.98 -1.56 -20.03
CA ALA A 411 -20.60 -1.77 -21.35
C ALA A 411 -21.76 -0.80 -21.62
N ILE A 412 -22.63 -0.57 -20.63
CA ILE A 412 -23.71 0.44 -20.71
C ILE A 412 -23.12 1.85 -20.89
N TYR A 413 -22.05 2.18 -20.16
CA TYR A 413 -21.39 3.48 -20.29
C TYR A 413 -20.86 3.70 -21.72
N GLU A 414 -20.21 2.71 -22.33
CA GLU A 414 -19.77 2.83 -23.73
C GLU A 414 -20.94 2.95 -24.71
N ILE A 415 -22.05 2.23 -24.49
CA ILE A 415 -23.26 2.38 -25.31
C ILE A 415 -23.86 3.80 -25.12
N HIS A 416 -23.81 4.35 -23.91
CA HIS A 416 -24.22 5.72 -23.63
C HIS A 416 -23.36 6.74 -24.39
N GLU A 417 -22.03 6.58 -24.39
CA GLU A 417 -21.11 7.43 -25.16
C GLU A 417 -21.35 7.32 -26.67
N MET A 418 -21.74 6.15 -27.17
CA MET A 418 -22.21 6.00 -28.56
C MET A 418 -23.44 6.85 -28.84
N MET A 419 -24.43 6.85 -27.95
CA MET A 419 -25.64 7.66 -28.10
C MET A 419 -25.35 9.18 -28.06
N ILE A 420 -24.41 9.61 -27.21
CA ILE A 420 -23.91 10.99 -27.20
C ILE A 420 -23.23 11.34 -28.53
N CYS A 421 -22.41 10.44 -29.06
CA CYS A 421 -21.76 10.62 -30.36
C CYS A 421 -22.80 10.74 -31.48
N ASN A 422 -23.87 9.94 -31.45
CA ASN A 422 -24.98 10.08 -32.39
C ASN A 422 -25.62 11.46 -32.30
N HIS A 423 -25.93 11.93 -31.09
CA HIS A 423 -26.52 13.27 -30.91
C HIS A 423 -25.62 14.38 -31.47
N ARG A 424 -24.30 14.32 -31.22
CA ARG A 424 -23.31 15.25 -31.78
C ARG A 424 -23.20 15.16 -33.30
N GLY A 425 -23.30 13.95 -33.85
CA GLY A 425 -23.34 13.71 -35.28
C GLY A 425 -24.49 14.46 -35.94
N VAL A 426 -25.69 14.40 -35.34
CA VAL A 426 -26.85 15.15 -35.81
C VAL A 426 -26.62 16.65 -35.76
N SER A 427 -26.02 17.19 -34.67
CA SER A 427 -25.71 18.63 -34.57
C SER A 427 -24.85 19.17 -35.69
N ILE A 428 -23.98 18.33 -36.25
CA ILE A 428 -23.13 18.72 -37.37
C ILE A 428 -23.90 18.67 -38.69
N CYS A 429 -24.75 17.65 -38.87
CA CYS A 429 -25.56 17.50 -40.07
C CYS A 429 -26.64 18.61 -40.17
N SER A 430 -27.36 18.87 -39.09
CA SER A 430 -28.45 19.87 -39.06
C SER A 430 -27.95 21.31 -39.06
N LYS A 431 -26.66 21.54 -38.75
CA LYS A 431 -26.05 22.87 -38.52
C LYS A 431 -26.72 23.65 -37.38
N GLU A 432 -27.51 23.00 -36.55
CA GLU A 432 -28.14 23.60 -35.37
C GLU A 432 -27.27 23.38 -34.12
N LYS A 433 -26.97 24.47 -33.41
CA LYS A 433 -26.15 24.41 -32.19
C LYS A 433 -26.92 23.91 -30.96
N ASN A 434 -28.25 24.06 -30.95
CA ASN A 434 -29.12 23.74 -29.82
C ASN A 434 -30.24 22.81 -30.31
N LEU A 435 -29.90 21.56 -30.60
CA LEU A 435 -30.91 20.59 -31.00
C LEU A 435 -31.80 20.23 -29.80
N PRO A 436 -33.12 20.10 -30.02
CA PRO A 436 -34.00 19.56 -29.01
C PRO A 436 -33.66 18.09 -28.72
N VAL A 437 -34.18 17.56 -27.61
CA VAL A 437 -34.17 16.12 -27.35
C VAL A 437 -34.90 15.43 -28.50
N PHE A 438 -34.24 14.47 -29.14
CA PHE A 438 -34.81 13.76 -30.28
C PHE A 438 -35.99 12.88 -29.87
N PRO A 439 -36.99 12.73 -30.76
CA PRO A 439 -37.96 11.66 -30.62
C PRO A 439 -37.28 10.29 -30.45
N PHE A 440 -37.98 9.37 -29.80
CA PHE A 440 -37.46 8.02 -29.59
C PHE A 440 -37.13 7.34 -30.92
N GLU A 441 -37.96 7.54 -31.94
CA GLU A 441 -37.81 6.94 -33.27
C GLU A 441 -36.48 7.33 -33.93
N THR A 442 -36.10 8.61 -33.85
CA THR A 442 -34.81 9.11 -34.37
C THR A 442 -33.64 8.53 -33.58
N THR A 443 -33.74 8.56 -32.25
CA THR A 443 -32.68 8.03 -31.36
C THR A 443 -32.48 6.54 -31.58
N PHE A 444 -33.56 5.78 -31.68
CA PHE A 444 -33.56 4.35 -31.94
C PHE A 444 -33.04 4.02 -33.33
N GLY A 445 -33.47 4.76 -34.36
CA GLY A 445 -32.96 4.60 -35.72
C GLY A 445 -31.44 4.80 -35.79
N LEU A 446 -30.93 5.88 -35.19
CA LEU A 446 -29.49 6.14 -35.11
C LEU A 446 -28.75 5.08 -34.28
N TYR A 447 -29.36 4.56 -33.20
CA TYR A 447 -28.80 3.47 -32.42
C TYR A 447 -28.59 2.22 -33.28
N ILE A 448 -29.64 1.76 -34.00
CA ILE A 448 -29.54 0.59 -34.88
C ILE A 448 -28.54 0.84 -36.00
N ALA A 449 -28.54 2.04 -36.58
CA ALA A 449 -27.63 2.40 -37.65
C ALA A 449 -26.16 2.43 -37.17
N SER A 450 -25.89 2.86 -35.93
CA SER A 450 -24.56 2.76 -35.31
C SER A 450 -24.15 1.30 -35.05
N ALA A 451 -25.08 0.44 -34.64
CA ALA A 451 -24.81 -0.99 -34.50
C ALA A 451 -24.51 -1.66 -35.87
N LEU A 452 -25.20 -1.26 -36.93
CA LEU A 452 -24.90 -1.67 -38.31
C LEU A 452 -23.57 -1.08 -38.81
N LEU A 453 -23.20 0.12 -38.40
CA LEU A 453 -21.94 0.74 -38.77
C LEU A 453 -20.74 0.09 -38.04
N SER A 454 -20.94 -0.38 -36.81
CA SER A 454 -19.91 -1.07 -36.03
C SER A 454 -19.47 -2.37 -36.70
N ASN A 455 -18.21 -2.76 -36.53
CA ASN A 455 -17.71 -4.03 -37.02
C ASN A 455 -18.06 -5.21 -36.08
N LEU A 456 -19.06 -5.06 -35.21
CA LEU A 456 -19.48 -6.13 -34.29
C LEU A 456 -20.27 -7.20 -35.04
N PRO A 457 -19.70 -8.41 -35.28
CA PRO A 457 -20.40 -9.44 -36.03
C PRO A 457 -21.64 -9.95 -35.26
N ASN A 458 -21.66 -9.79 -33.94
CA ASN A 458 -22.76 -10.22 -33.09
C ASN A 458 -23.14 -9.18 -32.03
N PHE A 459 -23.76 -8.08 -32.48
CA PHE A 459 -24.37 -7.10 -31.57
C PHE A 459 -25.37 -7.75 -30.59
N GLU A 460 -26.11 -8.78 -31.00
CA GLU A 460 -27.12 -9.43 -30.15
C GLU A 460 -26.49 -10.08 -28.91
N GLN A 461 -25.24 -10.58 -29.01
CA GLN A 461 -24.51 -11.09 -27.86
C GLN A 461 -24.19 -10.00 -26.83
N LEU A 462 -23.71 -8.84 -27.29
CA LEU A 462 -23.48 -7.68 -26.42
C LEU A 462 -24.80 -7.22 -25.77
N ALA A 463 -25.84 -7.04 -26.57
CA ALA A 463 -27.14 -6.61 -26.06
C ALA A 463 -27.70 -7.62 -25.04
N LYS A 464 -27.62 -8.92 -25.35
CA LYS A 464 -28.02 -9.98 -24.42
C LYS A 464 -27.17 -10.01 -23.15
N PHE A 465 -25.86 -9.79 -23.25
CA PHE A 465 -24.98 -9.68 -22.08
C PHE A 465 -25.44 -8.54 -21.17
N VAL A 466 -25.67 -7.35 -21.73
CA VAL A 466 -26.16 -6.19 -20.97
C VAL A 466 -27.54 -6.46 -20.36
N ILE A 467 -28.49 -7.03 -21.11
CA ILE A 467 -29.83 -7.37 -20.62
C ILE A 467 -29.79 -8.42 -19.49
N ASP A 468 -28.98 -9.47 -19.66
CA ASP A 468 -28.95 -10.59 -18.72
C ASP A 468 -28.18 -10.22 -17.42
N PHE A 469 -27.30 -9.23 -17.44
CA PHE A 469 -26.38 -8.94 -16.32
C PHE A 469 -26.47 -7.54 -15.73
N ALA A 470 -27.07 -6.55 -16.37
CA ALA A 470 -27.22 -5.24 -15.75
C ALA A 470 -28.15 -5.30 -14.52
N PRO A 471 -27.92 -4.46 -13.50
CA PRO A 471 -28.88 -4.26 -12.42
C PRO A 471 -30.23 -3.81 -12.98
N THR A 472 -31.31 -4.41 -12.49
CA THR A 472 -32.67 -4.04 -12.92
C THR A 472 -33.15 -2.72 -12.32
N ASN A 473 -32.54 -2.28 -11.22
CA ASN A 473 -32.88 -1.07 -10.48
C ASN A 473 -31.59 -0.38 -10.02
N GLY A 474 -31.69 0.93 -9.74
CA GLY A 474 -30.59 1.71 -9.16
C GLY A 474 -29.55 2.18 -10.17
N LEU A 475 -29.86 2.10 -11.47
CA LEU A 475 -29.11 2.78 -12.52
C LEU A 475 -29.52 4.26 -12.56
N CYS A 476 -28.63 5.13 -13.05
CA CYS A 476 -29.00 6.51 -13.35
C CYS A 476 -29.96 6.56 -14.56
N PRO A 477 -30.78 7.62 -14.70
CA PRO A 477 -31.78 7.72 -15.76
C PRO A 477 -31.22 7.51 -17.17
N GLU A 478 -30.00 7.99 -17.43
CA GLU A 478 -29.30 7.83 -18.70
C GLU A 478 -28.99 6.36 -18.99
N PHE A 479 -28.53 5.62 -17.98
CA PHE A 479 -28.22 4.19 -18.12
C PHE A 479 -29.49 3.34 -18.20
N GLU A 480 -30.58 3.71 -17.52
CA GLU A 480 -31.89 3.07 -17.68
C GLU A 480 -32.43 3.26 -19.11
N PHE A 481 -32.27 4.45 -19.68
CA PHE A 481 -32.64 4.73 -21.05
C PHE A 481 -31.82 3.90 -22.05
N VAL A 482 -30.51 3.80 -21.83
CA VAL A 482 -29.61 2.96 -22.63
C VAL A 482 -30.01 1.49 -22.55
N MET A 483 -30.29 0.98 -21.35
CA MET A 483 -30.77 -0.38 -21.12
C MET A 483 -32.06 -0.67 -21.89
N THR A 484 -33.03 0.22 -21.78
CA THR A 484 -34.33 0.08 -22.46
C THR A 484 -34.17 0.10 -23.98
N THR A 485 -33.35 1.02 -24.49
CA THR A 485 -33.04 1.13 -25.93
C THR A 485 -32.31 -0.11 -26.44
N THR A 486 -31.35 -0.63 -25.67
CA THR A 486 -30.58 -1.84 -26.00
C THR A 486 -31.49 -3.08 -26.02
N HIS A 487 -32.45 -3.17 -25.09
CA HIS A 487 -33.44 -4.25 -25.09
C HIS A 487 -34.38 -4.18 -26.29
N ALA A 488 -34.86 -2.98 -26.63
CA ALA A 488 -35.65 -2.77 -27.86
C ALA A 488 -34.84 -3.14 -29.12
N ALA A 489 -33.55 -2.77 -29.16
CA ALA A 489 -32.67 -3.08 -30.28
C ALA A 489 -32.45 -4.57 -30.43
N TYR A 490 -32.16 -5.29 -29.34
CA TYR A 490 -32.03 -6.75 -29.32
C TYR A 490 -33.23 -7.44 -29.97
N ASN A 491 -34.45 -7.03 -29.60
CA ASN A 491 -35.67 -7.58 -30.17
C ASN A 491 -35.84 -7.22 -31.65
N PHE A 492 -35.52 -5.98 -32.03
CA PHE A 492 -35.63 -5.49 -33.41
C PHE A 492 -34.66 -6.16 -34.39
N PHE A 493 -33.46 -6.54 -33.95
CA PHE A 493 -32.46 -7.17 -34.82
C PHE A 493 -32.96 -8.48 -35.45
N SER A 494 -33.86 -9.21 -34.78
CA SER A 494 -34.52 -10.39 -35.36
C SER A 494 -35.41 -10.04 -36.55
N THR A 495 -36.22 -8.99 -36.43
CA THR A 495 -37.05 -8.45 -37.51
C THR A 495 -36.19 -7.93 -38.66
N LEU A 496 -35.12 -7.20 -38.34
CA LEU A 496 -34.18 -6.66 -39.33
C LEU A 496 -33.57 -7.77 -40.19
N LYS A 497 -33.11 -8.87 -39.57
CA LYS A 497 -32.59 -10.04 -40.30
C LYS A 497 -33.62 -10.59 -41.27
N ASN A 498 -34.84 -10.83 -40.80
CA ASN A 498 -35.91 -11.38 -41.63
C ASN A 498 -36.28 -10.47 -42.81
N SER A 499 -36.23 -9.14 -42.65
CA SER A 499 -36.59 -8.18 -43.70
C SER A 499 -35.58 -8.11 -44.86
N PHE A 500 -34.34 -8.56 -44.68
CA PHE A 500 -33.27 -8.46 -45.70
C PHE A 500 -32.66 -9.83 -46.08
N ASP A 501 -33.28 -10.90 -45.57
CA ASP A 501 -32.95 -12.30 -45.87
C ASP A 501 -33.75 -12.87 -47.06
N GLU A 502 -34.84 -12.22 -47.47
CA GLU A 502 -35.56 -12.45 -48.74
C GLU A 502 -34.90 -11.67 -49.90
#